data_AF-A0AAX2AF76-F1
#
_entry.id   AF-A0AAX2AF76-F1
#
_cell.length_a   1.000
_cell.length_b   1.000
_cell.length_c   1.000
_cell.angle_alpha   90.00
_cell.angle_beta   90.00
_cell.angle_gamma   90.00
#
_symmetry.space_group_name_H-M   'P 1'
#
loop_
_entity.id
_entity.type
_entity.pdbx_description
1 polymer ?
#
loop_
_entity_poly.entity_id
_entity_poly.type
_entity_poly.pdbx_seq_one_letter_code
_entity_poly.pdbx_strand_id
1 'polypeptide(L)' 'MLEKEKIIEEIKKLIVMNDKETVEINPNFLQYFEIEELLAIKDKLEVKKSNISKSSLNYLDEIYEKTKKDKI' A
#
# COMPACT_ATOMS: atom_id res chain seq x y z
N MET A 1 -11.39 22.36 -4.79
CA MET A 1 -10.20 22.54 -3.92
C MET A 1 -10.14 21.49 -2.81
N LEU A 2 -11.20 21.29 -2.01
CA LEU A 2 -11.27 20.26 -0.95
C LEU A 2 -10.99 18.81 -1.38
N GLU A 3 -11.33 18.45 -2.61
CA GLU A 3 -11.19 17.08 -3.11
C GLU A 3 -9.74 16.69 -3.35
N LYS A 4 -8.94 17.58 -3.94
CA LYS A 4 -7.51 17.35 -4.19
C LYS A 4 -6.76 17.14 -2.87
N GLU A 5 -7.03 17.97 -1.87
CA GLU A 5 -6.40 17.87 -0.54
C GLU A 5 -6.73 16.55 0.16
N LYS A 6 -7.98 16.08 0.06
CA LYS A 6 -8.38 14.77 0.60
C LYS A 6 -7.58 13.63 -0.03
N ILE A 7 -7.44 13.65 -1.37
CA ILE A 7 -6.68 12.63 -2.09
C ILE A 7 -5.21 12.65 -1.66
N ILE A 8 -4.61 13.84 -1.51
CA ILE A 8 -3.23 13.99 -1.03
C ILE A 8 -3.06 13.39 0.37
N GLU A 9 -3.99 13.65 1.29
CA GLU A 9 -3.92 13.08 2.65
C GLU A 9 -4.09 11.55 2.68
N GLU A 10 -4.93 10.99 1.81
CA GLU A 10 -5.04 9.54 1.64
C GLU A 10 -3.75 8.93 1.11
N ILE A 11 -3.14 9.53 0.09
CA ILE A 11 -1.85 9.10 -0.47
C ILE A 11 -0.75 9.14 0.60
N LYS A 12 -0.67 10.20 1.40
CA LYS A 12 0.30 10.30 2.50
C LYS A 12 0.14 9.16 3.51
N LYS A 13 -1.10 8.80 3.88
CA LYS A 13 -1.36 7.68 4.78
C LYS A 13 -0.93 6.35 4.17
N LEU A 14 -1.14 6.15 2.87
CA LEU A 14 -0.72 4.95 2.16
C LEU A 14 0.81 4.83 2.06
N ILE A 15 1.51 5.95 1.87
CA ILE A 15 2.97 6.05 1.83
C ILE A 15 3.60 5.65 3.18
N VAL A 16 3.10 6.19 4.29
CA VAL A 16 3.67 5.97 5.63
C VAL A 16 3.50 4.51 6.11
N MET A 17 2.56 3.75 5.58
CA MET A 17 2.39 2.34 5.95
C MET A 17 3.50 1.42 5.37
N ASN A 18 4.34 1.91 4.47
CA ASN A 18 5.31 1.08 3.74
C ASN A 18 6.75 1.33 4.23
N ASP A 19 7.00 1.09 5.52
CA ASP A 19 8.32 1.29 6.18
C ASP A 19 9.46 0.45 5.56
N LYS A 20 9.15 -0.52 4.71
CA LYS A 20 10.11 -1.48 4.12
C LYS A 20 10.37 -1.29 2.62
N GLU A 21 9.57 -0.49 1.94
CA GLU A 21 9.81 -0.19 0.52
C GLU A 21 10.09 1.31 0.39
N THR A 22 11.26 1.64 -0.15
CA THR A 22 11.63 3.00 -0.56
C THR A 22 10.45 3.66 -1.27
N VAL A 23 9.82 4.63 -0.61
CA VAL A 23 8.71 5.37 -1.18
C VAL A 23 9.26 6.15 -2.37
N GLU A 24 8.85 5.76 -3.58
CA GLU A 24 9.33 6.35 -4.83
C GLU A 24 8.86 7.81 -5.04
N ILE A 25 7.93 8.29 -4.21
CA ILE A 25 7.30 9.61 -4.31
C ILE A 25 7.48 10.41 -3.02
N ASN A 26 8.09 11.60 -3.14
CA ASN A 26 8.19 12.55 -2.05
C ASN A 26 6.84 13.26 -1.82
N PRO A 27 6.23 13.18 -0.63
CA PRO A 27 4.90 13.73 -0.35
C PRO A 27 4.76 15.24 -0.58
N ASN A 28 5.87 15.98 -0.51
CA ASN A 28 5.89 17.43 -0.72
C ASN A 28 5.60 17.81 -2.18
N PHE A 29 5.71 16.88 -3.11
CA PHE A 29 5.45 17.13 -4.53
C PHE A 29 4.00 16.86 -4.93
N LEU A 30 3.20 16.18 -4.09
CA LEU A 30 1.81 15.80 -4.38
C LEU A 30 0.91 17.01 -4.73
N GLN A 31 1.22 18.18 -4.17
CA GLN A 31 0.46 19.41 -4.45
C GLN A 31 0.53 19.87 -5.92
N TYR A 32 1.61 19.51 -6.62
CA TYR A 32 1.86 19.93 -8.01
C TYR A 32 1.23 18.98 -9.05
N PHE A 33 0.80 17.80 -8.64
CA PHE A 33 0.15 16.84 -9.53
C PHE A 33 -1.30 17.21 -9.76
N GLU A 34 -1.84 16.90 -10.94
CA GLU A 34 -3.26 17.01 -11.21
C GLU A 34 -4.05 15.91 -10.50
N ILE A 35 -5.37 16.09 -10.38
CA ILE A 35 -6.25 15.15 -9.66
C ILE A 35 -6.16 13.74 -10.27
N GLU A 36 -6.13 13.63 -11.60
CA GLU A 36 -6.04 12.35 -12.31
C GLU A 36 -4.72 11.62 -12.00
N GLU A 37 -3.61 12.36 -11.93
CA GLU A 37 -2.30 11.80 -11.58
C GLU A 37 -2.27 11.35 -10.12
N LEU A 38 -2.87 12.12 -9.22
CA LEU A 38 -3.00 11.75 -7.82
C LEU A 38 -3.84 10.48 -7.64
N LEU A 39 -4.93 10.33 -8.37
CA LEU A 39 -5.74 9.10 -8.36
C LEU A 39 -4.93 7.90 -8.87
N ALA A 40 -4.17 8.05 -9.95
CA ALA A 40 -3.29 7.00 -10.45
C ALA A 40 -2.20 6.60 -9.44
N ILE A 41 -1.65 7.56 -8.69
CA ILE A 41 -0.69 7.29 -7.60
C ILE A 41 -1.38 6.51 -6.47
N LYS A 42 -2.58 6.93 -6.05
CA LYS A 42 -3.36 6.27 -5.01
C LYS A 42 -3.64 4.81 -5.39
N ASP A 43 -4.13 4.55 -6.60
CA ASP A 43 -4.46 3.20 -7.07
C ASP A 43 -3.23 2.28 -7.06
N LYS A 44 -2.07 2.79 -7.52
CA LYS A 44 -0.81 2.03 -7.46
C LYS A 44 -0.42 1.67 -6.03
N LEU A 45 -0.57 2.60 -5.09
CA LEU A 45 -0.25 2.35 -3.68
C LEU A 45 -1.22 1.34 -3.05
N GLU A 46 -2.51 1.41 -3.38
CA GLU A 46 -3.51 0.45 -2.90
C GLU A 46 -3.27 -0.97 -3.46
N VAL A 47 -2.91 -1.10 -4.73
CA VAL A 47 -2.56 -2.39 -5.34
C VAL A 47 -1.31 -2.98 -4.68
N LYS A 48 -0.25 -2.18 -4.44
CA LYS A 48 0.94 -2.65 -3.70
C LYS A 48 0.54 -3.16 -2.31
N LYS A 49 -0.29 -2.42 -1.57
CA LYS A 49 -0.79 -2.85 -0.25
C LYS A 49 -1.58 -4.16 -0.31
N SER A 50 -2.45 -4.33 -1.31
CA SER A 50 -3.22 -5.57 -1.49
C SER A 50 -2.31 -6.76 -1.81
N ASN A 51 -1.26 -6.55 -2.61
CA ASN A 51 -0.30 -7.61 -2.95
C ASN A 51 0.56 -8.01 -1.73
N ILE A 52 0.95 -7.05 -0.87
CA ILE A 52 1.63 -7.33 0.40
C ILE A 52 0.71 -8.10 1.35
N SER A 53 -0.56 -7.70 1.47
CA SER A 53 -1.51 -8.41 2.33
C SER A 53 -1.77 -9.83 1.85
N LYS A 54 -1.91 -10.05 0.53
CA LYS A 54 -2.04 -11.39 -0.06
C LYS A 54 -0.80 -12.24 0.15
N SER A 55 0.39 -11.67 -0.02
CA SER A 55 1.65 -12.41 0.21
C SER A 55 1.81 -12.80 1.69
N SER A 56 1.40 -11.92 2.60
CA SER A 56 1.44 -12.18 4.04
C SER A 56 0.40 -13.22 4.48
N LEU A 57 -0.82 -13.19 3.90
CA LEU A 57 -1.86 -14.20 4.11
C LEU A 57 -1.41 -15.57 3.59
N ASN A 58 -0.91 -15.64 2.36
CA ASN A 58 -0.37 -16.88 1.80
C ASN A 58 0.78 -17.44 2.65
N TYR A 59 1.67 -16.58 3.15
CA TYR A 59 2.74 -17.01 4.05
C TYR A 59 2.22 -17.58 5.38
N LEU A 60 1.19 -16.94 5.97
CA LEU A 60 0.58 -17.42 7.22
C LEU A 60 -0.16 -18.74 7.03
N ASP A 61 -0.87 -18.89 5.91
CA ASP A 61 -1.52 -20.15 5.53
C ASP A 61 -0.50 -21.26 5.31
N GLU A 62 0.63 -20.97 4.67
CA GLU A 62 1.71 -21.94 4.48
C GLU A 62 2.35 -22.39 5.80
N ILE A 63 2.54 -21.47 6.75
CA ILE A 63 3.05 -21.77 8.09
C ILE A 63 2.03 -22.66 8.84
N TYR A 64 0.74 -22.34 8.74
CA TYR A 64 -0.34 -23.10 9.38
C TYR A 64 -0.46 -24.53 8.81
N GLU A 65 -0.38 -24.69 7.50
CA GLU A 65 -0.40 -25.99 6.82
C GLU A 65 0.86 -26.83 7.14
N LYS A 66 2.04 -26.20 7.26
CA LYS A 66 3.27 -26.89 7.66
C LYS A 66 3.20 -27.39 9.11
N THR A 67 2.75 -26.55 10.03
CA THR A 67 2.63 -26.90 11.46
C THR A 67 1.54 -27.93 11.77
N LYS A 68 0.53 -28.10 10.90
CA LYS A 68 -0.46 -29.17 10.99
C LYS A 68 0.09 -30.55 10.61
N LYS A 69 1.09 -30.63 9.72
CA LYS A 69 1.68 -31.91 9.28
C LYS A 69 2.66 -32.51 10.28
N ASP A 70 3.19 -31.72 11.22
CA ASP A 70 4.07 -32.18 12.31
C ASP A 70 3.33 -32.80 13.51
N LYS A 71 2.00 -32.99 13.43
CA LYS A 71 1.17 -33.58 14.50
C LYS A 71 0.60 -34.97 14.17
N ILE A 72 1.31 -35.79 13.40
CA ILE A 72 0.95 -37.21 13.19
C ILE A 72 2.07 -38.10 13.72
#